data_AF-A0A538GGL6-F1
#
_entry.id   AF-A0A538GGL6-F1
#
_cell.length_a   1.000
_cell.length_b   1.000
_cell.length_c   1.000
_cell.angle_alpha   90.00
_cell.angle_beta   90.00
_cell.angle_gamma   90.00
#
_symmetry.space_group_name_H-M   'P 1'
#
loop_
_entity.id
_entity.type
_entity.pdbx_description
1 polymer ?
#
loop_
_entity_poly.entity_id
_entity_poly.type
_entity_poly.pdbx_seq_one_letter_code
_entity_poly.pdbx_strand_id
1 'polypeptide(L)'
;MVGRAAAVLTKPRVVGFIALAAALGVYYGVHEHLWNASLWWDIAFLGFVLIPAVFGLVWLALPFWSSPVMRLFLAALVFAAIAVVLQAAGASVPANFAKLGAMTAFAWIFLHYFEDASWVVLVAVIIPWVDAYSVWRGPTNKIVTHHEHVFTLLSFSFPVPGENGAAKLGLPDLMFFALFLAAAVRFNLRVGWTWIGLTASVGATMALATWWDVGGLPALPLLSAGFLVPNADLLWRAVRSPAPAA
;
A
#
# COMPACT_ATOMS: atom_id res chain seq x y z
N MET A 1 13.87 -22.77 -22.20
CA MET A 1 14.65 -22.39 -21.01
C MET A 1 13.71 -22.06 -19.86
N VAL A 2 13.33 -23.09 -19.09
CA VAL A 2 12.47 -23.00 -17.90
C VAL A 2 13.41 -23.01 -16.70
N GLY A 3 13.57 -21.88 -16.01
CA GLY A 3 14.48 -21.84 -14.86
C GLY A 3 14.80 -20.45 -14.33
N ARG A 4 13.80 -19.65 -13.92
CA ARG A 4 14.05 -18.39 -13.20
C ARG A 4 13.00 -18.00 -12.14
N ALA A 5 12.03 -18.86 -11.81
CA ALA A 5 11.11 -18.55 -10.69
C ALA A 5 11.76 -18.85 -9.32
N ALA A 6 12.51 -19.94 -9.22
CA ALA A 6 13.13 -20.39 -7.96
C ALA A 6 14.35 -19.54 -7.52
N ALA A 7 14.95 -18.77 -8.42
CA ALA A 7 16.16 -17.98 -8.13
C ALA A 7 15.87 -16.62 -7.46
N VAL A 8 14.60 -16.24 -7.34
CA VAL A 8 14.17 -14.89 -6.92
C VAL A 8 13.72 -14.85 -5.46
N LEU A 9 13.49 -16.02 -4.85
CA LEU A 9 13.19 -16.18 -3.43
C LEU A 9 14.45 -16.64 -2.68
N THR A 10 15.16 -15.72 -2.06
CA THR A 10 16.09 -16.14 -1.01
C THR A 10 15.25 -16.76 0.12
N LYS A 11 15.58 -17.99 0.54
CA LYS A 11 14.94 -18.68 1.70
C LYS A 11 14.62 -17.74 2.87
N PRO A 12 15.50 -16.80 3.30
CA PRO A 12 15.18 -15.86 4.38
C PRO A 12 13.98 -14.94 4.10
N ARG A 13 13.76 -14.47 2.86
CA ARG A 13 12.62 -13.61 2.54
C ARG A 13 11.29 -14.35 2.59
N VAL A 14 11.25 -15.60 2.13
CA VAL A 14 10.05 -16.45 2.24
C VAL A 14 9.71 -16.69 3.71
N VAL A 15 10.71 -17.07 4.50
CA VAL A 15 10.53 -17.28 5.95
C VAL A 15 10.06 -16.00 6.62
N GLY A 16 10.67 -14.85 6.31
CA GLY A 16 10.24 -13.56 6.82
C GLY A 16 8.80 -13.21 6.43
N PHE A 17 8.40 -13.48 5.19
CA PHE A 17 7.03 -13.23 4.72
C PHE A 17 6.03 -14.10 5.47
N ILE A 18 6.30 -15.40 5.59
CA ILE A 18 5.42 -16.34 6.30
C ILE A 18 5.33 -15.98 7.78
N ALA A 19 6.46 -15.68 8.42
CA ALA A 19 6.48 -15.29 9.84
C ALA A 19 5.69 -14.00 10.08
N LEU A 20 5.87 -12.99 9.23
CA LEU A 20 5.15 -11.72 9.33
C LEU A 20 3.66 -11.89 9.05
N ALA A 21 3.29 -12.67 8.03
CA ALA A 21 1.90 -12.97 7.73
C ALA A 21 1.21 -13.74 8.87
N ALA A 22 1.92 -14.70 9.50
CA ALA A 22 1.42 -15.42 10.66
C ALA A 22 1.25 -14.49 11.88
N ALA A 23 2.23 -13.63 12.15
CA ALA A 23 2.15 -12.65 13.24
C ALA A 23 0.97 -11.68 13.05
N LEU A 24 0.77 -11.18 11.83
CA LEU A 24 -0.38 -10.35 11.47
C LEU A 24 -1.70 -11.13 11.61
N GLY A 25 -1.75 -12.38 11.16
CA GLY A 25 -2.92 -13.24 11.31
C GLY A 25 -3.31 -13.43 12.79
N VAL A 26 -2.31 -13.68 13.66
CA VAL A 26 -2.53 -13.76 15.10
C VAL A 26 -3.03 -12.43 15.64
N TYR A 27 -2.37 -11.31 15.33
CA TYR A 27 -2.79 -9.98 15.79
C TYR A 27 -4.25 -9.68 15.39
N TYR A 28 -4.59 -9.84 14.10
CA TYR A 28 -5.96 -9.61 13.63
C TYR A 28 -6.98 -10.55 14.28
N GLY A 29 -6.59 -11.77 14.66
CA GLY A 29 -7.46 -12.72 15.35
C GLY A 29 -7.66 -12.42 16.85
N VAL A 30 -6.72 -11.75 17.50
CA VAL A 30 -6.79 -11.47 18.95
C VAL A 30 -6.97 -10.00 19.30
N HIS A 31 -6.99 -9.09 18.32
CA HIS A 31 -6.96 -7.64 18.55
C HIS A 31 -8.03 -7.14 19.52
N GLU A 32 -9.24 -7.70 19.47
CA GLU A 32 -10.37 -7.35 20.35
C GLU A 32 -10.09 -7.61 21.84
N HIS A 33 -9.18 -8.56 22.14
CA HIS A 33 -8.82 -8.97 23.50
C HIS A 33 -7.52 -8.31 23.98
N LEU A 34 -6.95 -7.41 23.18
CA LEU A 34 -5.73 -6.69 23.53
C LEU A 34 -6.05 -5.52 24.48
N TRP A 35 -5.03 -4.70 24.72
CA TRP A 35 -5.17 -3.50 25.54
C TRP A 35 -6.15 -2.52 24.90
N ASN A 36 -6.83 -1.75 25.75
CA ASN A 36 -7.52 -0.53 25.34
C ASN A 36 -6.72 0.65 25.91
N ALA A 37 -6.12 1.44 25.02
CA ALA A 37 -5.24 2.54 25.40
C ALA A 37 -5.85 3.89 24.98
N SER A 38 -5.11 4.98 25.19
CA SER A 38 -5.52 6.29 24.69
C SER A 38 -5.47 6.33 23.15
N LEU A 39 -6.38 7.07 22.53
CA LEU A 39 -6.44 7.32 21.08
C LEU A 39 -5.06 7.59 20.43
N TRP A 40 -4.23 8.45 21.02
CA TRP A 40 -2.91 8.77 20.49
C TRP A 40 -1.92 7.60 20.55
N TRP A 41 -2.07 6.72 21.54
CA TRP A 41 -1.29 5.50 21.64
C TRP A 41 -1.69 4.50 20.56
N ASP A 42 -2.98 4.38 20.27
CA ASP A 42 -3.45 3.53 19.18
C ASP A 42 -2.99 4.05 17.83
N ILE A 43 -3.05 5.35 17.60
CA ILE A 43 -2.51 5.98 16.38
C ILE A 43 -1.00 5.72 16.26
N ALA A 44 -0.25 5.85 17.35
CA ALA A 44 1.18 5.57 17.36
C ALA A 44 1.45 4.08 17.06
N PHE A 45 0.73 3.16 17.69
CA PHE A 45 0.86 1.73 17.44
C PHE A 45 0.53 1.38 15.98
N LEU A 46 -0.59 1.89 15.46
CA LEU A 46 -0.98 1.69 14.08
C LEU A 46 0.07 2.24 13.11
N GLY A 47 0.53 3.47 13.32
CA GLY A 47 1.48 4.17 12.45
C GLY A 47 2.89 3.59 12.47
N PHE A 48 3.40 3.17 13.63
CA PHE A 48 4.78 2.71 13.80
C PHE A 48 4.94 1.18 13.81
N VAL A 49 3.86 0.43 14.05
CA VAL A 49 3.92 -1.04 14.16
C VAL A 49 3.05 -1.70 13.12
N LEU A 50 1.74 -1.48 13.14
CA LEU A 50 0.82 -2.27 12.31
C LEU A 50 0.93 -1.96 10.82
N ILE A 51 0.88 -0.68 10.44
CA ILE A 51 1.00 -0.23 9.05
C ILE A 51 2.34 -0.67 8.45
N PRO A 52 3.50 -0.42 9.12
CA PRO A 52 4.78 -0.97 8.68
C PRO A 52 4.76 -2.50 8.57
N ALA A 53 4.17 -3.22 9.53
CA ALA A 53 4.10 -4.68 9.46
C ALA A 53 3.30 -5.18 8.23
N VAL A 54 2.12 -4.60 7.96
CA VAL A 54 1.29 -4.96 6.79
C VAL A 54 2.03 -4.65 5.49
N PHE A 55 2.58 -3.45 5.34
CA PHE A 55 3.33 -3.07 4.14
C PHE A 55 4.72 -3.72 4.06
N GLY A 56 5.20 -4.30 5.15
CA GLY A 56 6.37 -5.18 5.18
C GLY A 56 6.15 -6.43 4.33
N LEU A 57 4.90 -6.92 4.21
CA LEU A 57 4.56 -8.01 3.29
C LEU A 57 4.83 -7.62 1.83
N VAL A 58 4.45 -6.39 1.44
CA VAL A 58 4.70 -5.85 0.09
C VAL A 58 6.20 -5.71 -0.15
N TRP A 59 6.94 -5.21 0.85
CA TRP A 59 8.40 -5.10 0.77
C TRP A 59 9.09 -6.46 0.56
N LEU A 60 8.69 -7.46 1.33
CA LEU A 60 9.23 -8.83 1.23
C LEU A 60 8.88 -9.48 -0.11
N ALA A 61 7.69 -9.18 -0.65
CA ALA A 61 7.22 -9.64 -1.95
C ALA A 61 7.83 -8.88 -3.14
N LEU A 62 8.57 -7.78 -2.93
CA LEU A 62 9.15 -6.99 -4.02
C LEU A 62 9.84 -7.77 -5.13
N PRO A 63 10.63 -8.85 -4.90
CA PRO A 63 11.31 -9.56 -5.97
C PRO A 63 10.36 -10.07 -7.08
N PHE A 64 9.08 -10.21 -6.79
CA PHE A 64 8.06 -10.60 -7.76
C PHE A 64 7.66 -9.49 -8.73
N TRP A 65 8.04 -8.23 -8.49
CA TRP A 65 7.69 -7.10 -9.36
C TRP A 65 8.17 -7.32 -10.79
N SER A 66 9.32 -7.98 -11.00
CA SER A 66 9.90 -8.25 -12.32
C SER A 66 9.38 -9.54 -12.97
N SER A 67 8.31 -10.14 -12.42
CA SER A 67 7.67 -11.30 -13.02
C SER A 67 7.00 -10.93 -14.34
N PRO A 68 6.86 -11.86 -15.29
CA PRO A 68 6.12 -11.61 -16.53
C PRO A 68 4.73 -11.03 -16.27
N VAL A 69 4.33 -10.02 -17.04
CA VAL A 69 3.04 -9.31 -16.88
C VAL A 69 1.87 -10.27 -16.81
N MET A 70 1.86 -11.34 -17.63
CA MET A 70 0.81 -12.37 -17.58
C MET A 70 0.68 -13.03 -16.21
N ARG A 71 1.80 -13.32 -15.52
CA ARG A 71 1.76 -13.90 -14.17
C ARG A 71 1.24 -12.91 -13.14
N LEU A 72 1.61 -11.64 -13.26
CA LEU A 72 1.09 -10.58 -12.41
C LEU A 72 -0.41 -10.37 -12.63
N PHE A 73 -0.86 -10.43 -13.89
CA PHE A 73 -2.27 -10.36 -14.25
C PHE A 73 -3.07 -11.52 -13.65
N LEU A 74 -2.58 -12.76 -13.80
CA LEU A 74 -3.20 -13.92 -13.17
C LEU A 74 -3.20 -13.81 -11.64
N ALA A 75 -2.11 -13.34 -11.03
CA ALA A 75 -2.06 -13.11 -9.59
C ALA A 75 -3.09 -12.06 -9.15
N ALA A 76 -3.18 -10.92 -9.85
CA ALA A 76 -4.16 -9.88 -9.57
C ALA A 76 -5.59 -10.43 -9.69
N LEU A 77 -5.88 -11.20 -10.72
CA LEU A 77 -7.19 -11.84 -10.93
C LEU A 77 -7.53 -12.84 -9.82
N VAL A 78 -6.58 -13.71 -9.46
CA VAL A 78 -6.77 -14.71 -8.40
C VAL A 78 -6.99 -14.03 -7.05
N PHE A 79 -6.15 -13.05 -6.69
CA PHE A 79 -6.32 -12.31 -5.45
C PHE A 79 -7.63 -11.51 -5.42
N ALA A 80 -8.03 -10.90 -6.54
CA ALA A 80 -9.31 -10.20 -6.63
C ALA A 80 -10.50 -11.15 -6.47
N ALA A 81 -10.47 -12.32 -7.12
CA ALA A 81 -11.51 -13.34 -6.99
C ALA A 81 -11.59 -13.87 -5.54
N ILE A 82 -10.44 -14.18 -4.93
CA ILE A 82 -10.35 -14.60 -3.52
C ILE A 82 -10.92 -13.50 -2.61
N ALA A 83 -10.57 -12.24 -2.84
CA ALA A 83 -11.09 -11.12 -2.06
C ALA A 83 -12.62 -11.04 -2.12
N VAL A 84 -13.21 -11.20 -3.31
CA VAL A 84 -14.67 -11.19 -3.51
C VAL A 84 -15.33 -12.38 -2.80
N VAL A 85 -14.81 -13.59 -2.97
CA VAL A 85 -15.36 -14.81 -2.35
C VAL A 85 -15.29 -14.72 -0.81
N LEU A 86 -14.15 -14.31 -0.26
CA LEU A 86 -13.99 -14.16 1.18
C LEU A 86 -14.86 -13.04 1.75
N GLN A 87 -14.98 -11.93 1.03
CA GLN A 87 -15.86 -10.83 1.41
C GLN A 87 -17.33 -11.28 1.44
N ALA A 88 -17.76 -12.07 0.44
CA ALA A 88 -19.11 -12.64 0.40
C ALA A 88 -19.34 -13.68 1.51
N ALA A 89 -18.29 -14.40 1.93
CA ALA A 89 -18.33 -15.35 3.03
C ALA A 89 -18.23 -14.70 4.43
N GLY A 90 -18.16 -13.37 4.53
CA GLY A 90 -18.02 -12.65 5.79
C GLY A 90 -16.61 -12.68 6.40
N ALA A 91 -15.63 -13.28 5.71
CA ALA A 91 -14.24 -13.35 6.14
C ALA A 91 -13.48 -12.05 5.78
N SER A 92 -13.83 -10.95 6.45
CA SER A 92 -13.34 -9.60 6.14
C SER A 92 -11.81 -9.43 6.25
N VAL A 93 -11.18 -10.07 7.25
CA VAL A 93 -9.73 -10.01 7.45
C VAL A 93 -8.95 -10.62 6.27
N PRO A 94 -9.14 -11.91 5.91
CA PRO A 94 -8.41 -12.48 4.78
C PRO A 94 -8.84 -11.85 3.44
N ALA A 95 -10.07 -11.32 3.32
CA ALA A 95 -10.48 -10.53 2.17
C ALA A 95 -9.62 -9.25 2.03
N ASN A 96 -9.31 -8.55 3.12
CA ASN A 96 -8.44 -7.38 3.10
C ASN A 96 -7.02 -7.71 2.63
N PHE A 97 -6.42 -8.80 3.12
CA PHE A 97 -5.10 -9.24 2.65
C PHE A 97 -5.12 -9.68 1.18
N ALA A 98 -6.21 -10.27 0.71
CA ALA A 98 -6.39 -10.57 -0.71
C ALA A 98 -6.50 -9.28 -1.56
N LYS A 99 -7.21 -8.24 -1.09
CA LYS A 99 -7.22 -6.91 -1.73
C LYS A 99 -5.81 -6.31 -1.80
N LEU A 100 -5.03 -6.40 -0.72
CA LEU A 100 -3.63 -5.94 -0.71
C LEU A 100 -2.80 -6.66 -1.79
N GLY A 101 -2.92 -7.99 -1.90
CA GLY A 101 -2.26 -8.77 -2.93
C GLY A 101 -2.69 -8.37 -4.35
N ALA A 102 -3.99 -8.16 -4.57
CA ALA A 102 -4.54 -7.73 -5.86
C ALA A 102 -4.02 -6.34 -6.26
N MET A 103 -4.10 -5.35 -5.36
CA MET A 103 -3.62 -3.98 -5.64
C MET A 103 -2.10 -3.94 -5.83
N THR A 104 -1.34 -4.77 -5.10
CA THR A 104 0.11 -4.90 -5.29
C THR A 104 0.45 -5.46 -6.68
N ALA A 105 -0.21 -6.54 -7.09
CA ALA A 105 0.01 -7.12 -8.41
C ALA A 105 -0.41 -6.15 -9.53
N PHE A 106 -1.55 -5.46 -9.36
CA PHE A 106 -2.01 -4.45 -10.31
C PHE A 106 -1.04 -3.27 -10.42
N ALA A 107 -0.50 -2.79 -9.30
CA ALA A 107 0.54 -1.75 -9.29
C ALA A 107 1.79 -2.19 -10.06
N TRP A 108 2.23 -3.45 -9.91
CA TRP A 108 3.39 -3.96 -10.64
C TRP A 108 3.12 -4.19 -12.13
N ILE A 109 1.89 -4.53 -12.52
CA ILE A 109 1.46 -4.51 -13.93
C ILE A 109 1.60 -3.08 -14.46
N PHE A 110 1.06 -2.10 -13.75
CA PHE A 110 1.13 -0.70 -14.15
C PHE A 110 2.57 -0.21 -14.28
N LEU A 111 3.46 -0.59 -13.36
CA LEU A 111 4.89 -0.27 -13.42
C LEU A 111 5.58 -0.77 -14.68
N HIS A 112 5.12 -1.86 -15.30
CA HIS A 112 5.73 -2.36 -16.54
C HIS A 112 5.61 -1.39 -17.71
N TYR A 113 4.57 -0.55 -17.71
CA TYR A 113 4.34 0.48 -18.74
C TYR A 113 5.23 1.71 -18.56
N PHE A 114 5.98 1.83 -17.46
CA PHE A 114 6.76 3.02 -17.17
C PHE A 114 8.16 2.84 -17.72
N GLU A 115 8.44 3.54 -18.83
CA GLU A 115 9.74 3.47 -19.51
C GLU A 115 10.84 4.13 -18.65
N ASP A 116 10.53 5.30 -18.11
CA ASP A 116 11.44 6.13 -17.32
C ASP A 116 10.89 6.50 -15.94
N ALA A 117 11.80 6.84 -15.01
CA ALA A 117 11.46 7.33 -13.68
C ALA A 117 10.68 8.67 -13.73
N SER A 118 10.84 9.45 -14.80
CA SER A 118 10.10 10.72 -15.01
C SER A 118 8.59 10.51 -15.07
N TRP A 119 8.12 9.39 -15.64
CA TRP A 119 6.70 9.03 -15.63
C TRP A 119 6.19 8.79 -14.21
N VAL A 120 6.98 8.14 -13.36
CA VAL A 120 6.65 7.94 -11.93
C VAL A 120 6.58 9.28 -11.21
N VAL A 121 7.52 10.18 -11.47
CA VAL A 121 7.53 11.53 -10.88
C VAL A 121 6.30 12.31 -11.32
N LEU A 122 5.96 12.30 -12.62
CA LEU A 122 4.77 12.97 -13.14
C LEU A 122 3.51 12.46 -12.45
N VAL A 123 3.38 11.14 -12.33
CA VAL A 123 2.30 10.46 -11.61
C VAL A 123 2.25 10.89 -10.14
N ALA A 124 3.39 10.88 -9.43
CA ALA A 124 3.52 11.34 -8.04
C ALA A 124 3.23 12.84 -7.85
N VAL A 125 3.38 13.66 -8.88
CA VAL A 125 3.05 15.09 -8.81
C VAL A 125 1.57 15.34 -9.09
N ILE A 126 0.95 14.59 -10.01
CA ILE A 126 -0.44 14.80 -10.43
C ILE A 126 -1.43 14.21 -9.43
N ILE A 127 -1.20 12.97 -8.98
CA ILE A 127 -2.16 12.23 -8.16
C ILE A 127 -2.51 12.91 -6.84
N PRO A 128 -1.58 13.54 -6.11
CA PRO A 128 -1.93 14.31 -4.92
C PRO A 128 -3.08 15.31 -5.14
N TRP A 129 -3.11 15.96 -6.30
CA TRP A 129 -4.16 16.91 -6.64
C TRP A 129 -5.48 16.21 -6.95
N VAL A 130 -5.43 15.10 -7.70
CA VAL A 130 -6.61 14.27 -8.00
C VAL A 130 -7.22 13.73 -6.71
N ASP A 131 -6.39 13.27 -5.79
CA ASP A 131 -6.80 12.74 -4.49
C ASP A 131 -7.40 13.82 -3.59
N ALA A 132 -6.69 14.95 -3.42
CA ALA A 132 -7.19 16.07 -2.62
C ALA A 132 -8.53 16.62 -3.17
N TYR A 133 -8.64 16.74 -4.50
CA TYR A 133 -9.89 17.13 -5.14
C TYR A 133 -11.00 16.08 -4.91
N SER A 134 -10.67 14.79 -5.02
CA SER A 134 -11.61 13.69 -4.83
C SER A 134 -12.15 13.64 -3.39
N VAL A 135 -11.32 13.92 -2.39
CA VAL A 135 -11.71 13.95 -0.98
C VAL A 135 -12.53 15.19 -0.63
N TRP A 136 -12.12 16.38 -1.12
CA TRP A 136 -12.78 17.64 -0.76
C TRP A 136 -14.01 18.01 -1.60
N ARG A 137 -14.06 17.60 -2.87
CA ARG A 137 -15.13 17.97 -3.82
C ARG A 137 -15.69 16.81 -4.64
N GLY A 138 -15.12 15.61 -4.53
CA GLY A 138 -15.43 14.46 -5.36
C GLY A 138 -16.52 13.52 -4.80
N PRO A 139 -16.84 12.45 -5.56
CA PRO A 139 -17.92 11.49 -5.27
C PRO A 139 -17.76 10.77 -3.92
N THR A 140 -16.58 10.78 -3.31
CA THR A 140 -16.32 10.23 -1.96
C THR A 140 -17.15 10.92 -0.88
N ASN A 141 -17.38 12.24 -0.97
CA ASN A 141 -18.24 12.96 -0.02
C ASN A 141 -19.73 12.55 -0.19
N LYS A 142 -20.17 12.30 -1.43
CA LYS A 142 -21.53 11.80 -1.75
C LYS A 142 -21.74 10.31 -1.48
N ILE A 143 -20.69 9.47 -1.54
CA ILE A 143 -20.76 8.04 -1.20
C ILE A 143 -20.77 7.85 0.32
N VAL A 144 -20.03 8.67 1.06
CA VAL A 144 -20.08 8.74 2.53
C VAL A 144 -21.47 9.18 3.02
N THR A 145 -22.20 9.99 2.26
CA THR A 145 -23.57 10.41 2.61
C THR A 145 -24.70 9.51 2.09
N HIS A 146 -24.46 8.60 1.12
CA HIS A 146 -25.55 7.78 0.55
C HIS A 146 -25.36 6.26 0.57
N HIS A 147 -24.14 5.70 0.67
CA HIS A 147 -23.93 4.23 0.64
C HIS A 147 -22.72 3.75 1.48
N GLU A 148 -22.80 3.80 2.82
CA GLU A 148 -21.76 3.30 3.76
C GLU A 148 -21.31 1.85 3.48
N HIS A 149 -22.19 1.03 2.89
CA HIS A 149 -21.92 -0.38 2.61
C HIS A 149 -20.87 -0.57 1.48
N VAL A 150 -20.70 0.39 0.56
CA VAL A 150 -19.76 0.28 -0.58
C VAL A 150 -18.34 0.69 -0.20
N PHE A 151 -18.18 1.67 0.69
CA PHE A 151 -16.85 2.12 1.16
C PHE A 151 -16.17 1.06 2.02
N THR A 152 -16.95 0.33 2.81
CA THR A 152 -16.45 -0.81 3.60
C THR A 152 -16.07 -2.01 2.71
N LEU A 153 -16.69 -2.15 1.53
CA LEU A 153 -16.32 -3.17 0.55
C LEU A 153 -15.01 -2.84 -0.19
N LEU A 154 -14.69 -1.55 -0.38
CA LEU A 154 -13.56 -1.07 -1.21
C LEU A 154 -12.42 -0.41 -0.40
N SER A 155 -12.24 -0.80 0.87
CA SER A 155 -11.11 -0.35 1.69
C SER A 155 -10.42 -1.52 2.39
N PHE A 156 -9.21 -1.25 2.90
CA PHE A 156 -8.45 -2.14 3.76
C PHE A 156 -8.51 -1.62 5.20
N SER A 157 -8.84 -2.49 6.15
CA SER A 157 -9.01 -2.12 7.55
C SER A 157 -7.80 -2.52 8.40
N PHE A 158 -7.33 -1.58 9.20
CA PHE A 158 -6.32 -1.74 10.24
C PHE A 158 -7.02 -1.70 11.61
N PRO A 159 -7.23 -2.86 12.25
CA PRO A 159 -7.99 -2.94 13.50
C PRO A 159 -7.23 -2.30 14.66
N VAL A 160 -7.97 -1.54 15.47
CA VAL A 160 -7.49 -0.90 16.69
C VAL A 160 -7.44 -1.95 17.81
N PRO A 161 -6.37 -2.01 18.63
CA PRO A 161 -6.32 -2.89 19.79
C PRO A 161 -7.46 -2.60 20.78
N GLY A 162 -8.15 -3.64 21.27
CA GLY A 162 -9.14 -3.53 22.34
C GLY A 162 -10.44 -2.82 21.99
N GLU A 163 -10.67 -2.51 20.70
CA GLU A 163 -11.88 -1.84 20.21
C GLU A 163 -12.40 -2.49 18.92
N ASN A 164 -13.71 -2.36 18.67
CA ASN A 164 -14.33 -2.76 17.41
C ASN A 164 -14.12 -1.73 16.27
N GLY A 165 -13.21 -0.78 16.48
CA GLY A 165 -12.84 0.27 15.53
C GLY A 165 -11.71 -0.16 14.59
N ALA A 166 -11.66 0.43 13.40
CA ALA A 166 -10.54 0.21 12.47
C ALA A 166 -10.24 1.46 11.65
N ALA A 167 -8.95 1.77 11.49
CA ALA A 167 -8.51 2.74 10.52
C ALA A 167 -8.65 2.15 9.11
N LYS A 168 -9.28 2.88 8.19
CA LYS A 168 -9.53 2.42 6.81
C LYS A 168 -8.59 3.14 5.84
N LEU A 169 -8.06 2.39 4.89
CA LEU A 169 -7.22 2.91 3.81
C LEU A 169 -7.80 2.50 2.45
N GLY A 170 -7.78 3.40 1.47
CA GLY A 170 -8.38 3.16 0.16
C GLY A 170 -7.57 2.18 -0.67
N LEU A 171 -8.24 1.44 -1.58
CA LEU A 171 -7.54 0.59 -2.56
C LEU A 171 -6.52 1.35 -3.43
N PRO A 172 -6.79 2.60 -3.88
CA PRO A 172 -5.80 3.39 -4.61
C PRO A 172 -4.52 3.63 -3.80
N ASP A 173 -4.63 3.87 -2.48
CA ASP A 173 -3.47 4.10 -1.61
C ASP A 173 -2.58 2.85 -1.55
N LEU A 174 -3.17 1.65 -1.44
CA LEU A 174 -2.43 0.38 -1.49
C LEU A 174 -1.69 0.22 -2.81
N MET A 175 -2.36 0.55 -3.92
CA MET A 175 -1.79 0.49 -5.25
C MET A 175 -0.61 1.43 -5.40
N PHE A 176 -0.77 2.71 -5.02
CA PHE A 176 0.29 3.71 -5.15
C PHE A 176 1.45 3.45 -4.20
N PHE A 177 1.19 2.94 -2.99
CA PHE A 177 2.24 2.43 -2.12
C PHE A 177 3.09 1.37 -2.83
N ALA A 178 2.45 0.33 -3.38
CA ALA A 178 3.15 -0.76 -4.07
C ALA A 178 3.86 -0.28 -5.35
N LEU A 179 3.25 0.65 -6.09
CA LEU A 179 3.79 1.25 -7.31
C LEU A 179 5.09 2.00 -7.00
N PHE A 180 5.05 2.93 -6.03
CA PHE A 180 6.22 3.75 -5.67
C PHE A 180 7.34 2.92 -5.06
N LEU A 181 7.02 1.92 -4.24
CA LEU A 181 8.03 1.04 -3.67
C LEU A 181 8.71 0.18 -4.74
N ALA A 182 7.95 -0.39 -5.68
CA ALA A 182 8.52 -1.17 -6.78
C ALA A 182 9.24 -0.30 -7.81
N ALA A 183 8.78 0.93 -8.06
CA ALA A 183 9.48 1.91 -8.87
C ALA A 183 10.86 2.22 -8.28
N ALA A 184 10.98 2.31 -6.96
CA ALA A 184 12.27 2.48 -6.31
C ALA A 184 13.23 1.31 -6.59
N VAL A 185 12.72 0.07 -6.77
CA VAL A 185 13.56 -1.06 -7.19
C VAL A 185 13.90 -0.96 -8.68
N ARG A 186 12.89 -0.77 -9.55
CA ARG A 186 13.06 -0.74 -11.02
C ARG A 186 14.07 0.32 -11.46
N PHE A 187 14.03 1.49 -10.85
CA PHE A 187 14.87 2.63 -11.22
C PHE A 187 16.09 2.83 -10.31
N ASN A 188 16.48 1.79 -9.54
CA ASN A 188 17.66 1.80 -8.65
C ASN A 188 17.69 3.00 -7.67
N LEU A 189 16.54 3.30 -7.07
CA LEU A 189 16.38 4.34 -6.04
C LEU A 189 16.55 3.75 -4.62
N ARG A 190 16.28 4.56 -3.58
CA ARG A 190 16.49 4.16 -2.18
C ARG A 190 15.30 3.37 -1.62
N VAL A 191 15.18 2.09 -1.97
CA VAL A 191 14.06 1.21 -1.58
C VAL A 191 13.73 1.26 -0.08
N GLY A 192 14.74 1.15 0.80
CA GLY A 192 14.53 1.16 2.25
C GLY A 192 13.98 2.48 2.77
N TRP A 193 14.56 3.61 2.33
CA TRP A 193 14.10 4.93 2.73
C TRP A 193 12.74 5.29 2.11
N THR A 194 12.47 4.84 0.88
CA THR A 194 11.14 4.92 0.27
C THR A 194 10.11 4.18 1.12
N TRP A 195 10.40 2.96 1.56
CA TRP A 195 9.48 2.20 2.39
C TRP A 195 9.19 2.89 3.73
N ILE A 196 10.22 3.45 4.39
CA ILE A 196 10.05 4.23 5.61
C ILE A 196 9.21 5.48 5.33
N GLY A 197 9.52 6.23 4.28
CA GLY A 197 8.78 7.43 3.89
C GLY A 197 7.31 7.14 3.59
N LEU A 198 7.03 6.08 2.83
CA LEU A 198 5.68 5.67 2.49
C LEU A 198 4.90 5.20 3.73
N THR A 199 5.48 4.35 4.59
CA THR A 199 4.77 3.88 5.79
C THR A 199 4.52 5.00 6.80
N ALA A 200 5.53 5.86 7.03
CA ALA A 200 5.40 7.05 7.86
C ALA A 200 4.34 8.02 7.31
N SER A 201 4.22 8.15 5.99
CA SER A 201 3.22 9.03 5.37
C SER A 201 1.78 8.59 5.64
N VAL A 202 1.50 7.29 5.65
CA VAL A 202 0.17 6.76 5.99
C VAL A 202 -0.13 7.00 7.47
N GLY A 203 0.82 6.71 8.36
CA GLY A 203 0.68 6.99 9.79
C GLY A 203 0.49 8.49 10.09
N ALA A 204 1.23 9.35 9.41
CA ALA A 204 1.10 10.80 9.52
C ALA A 204 -0.25 11.30 9.00
N THR A 205 -0.77 10.75 7.90
CA THR A 205 -2.10 11.09 7.37
C THR A 205 -3.18 10.80 8.41
N MET A 206 -3.11 9.64 9.06
CA MET A 206 -4.04 9.25 10.12
C MET A 206 -3.92 10.16 11.35
N ALA A 207 -2.70 10.45 11.82
CA ALA A 207 -2.49 11.36 12.94
C ALA A 207 -3.01 12.77 12.66
N LEU A 208 -2.80 13.30 11.45
CA LEU A 208 -3.32 14.59 11.03
C LEU A 208 -4.85 14.59 10.90
N ALA A 209 -5.44 13.51 10.41
CA ALA A 209 -6.89 13.38 10.28
C ALA A 209 -7.56 13.43 11.65
N THR A 210 -6.99 12.72 12.63
CA THR A 210 -7.45 12.79 14.02
C THR A 210 -7.19 14.15 14.65
N TRP A 211 -6.02 14.76 14.41
CA TRP A 211 -5.68 16.05 14.99
C TRP A 211 -6.61 17.18 14.55
N TRP A 212 -7.03 17.18 13.28
CA TRP A 212 -7.97 18.15 12.73
C TRP A 212 -9.43 17.75 12.86
N ASP A 213 -9.73 16.64 13.55
CA ASP A 213 -11.08 16.10 13.75
C ASP A 213 -11.85 15.97 12.42
N VAL A 214 -11.15 15.52 11.38
CA VAL A 214 -11.72 15.28 10.05
C VAL A 214 -11.84 13.78 9.80
N GLY A 215 -13.00 13.34 9.32
CA GLY A 215 -13.30 11.92 9.06
C GLY A 215 -12.47 11.27 7.95
N GLY A 216 -11.59 12.01 7.28
CA GLY A 216 -10.65 11.49 6.30
C GLY A 216 -9.80 12.59 5.65
N LEU A 217 -8.52 12.30 5.45
CA LEU A 217 -7.60 13.13 4.69
C LEU A 217 -7.12 12.41 3.42
N PRO A 218 -6.83 13.17 2.34
CA PRO A 218 -6.16 12.61 1.18
C PRO A 218 -4.78 12.07 1.59
N ALA A 219 -4.57 10.76 1.42
CA ALA A 219 -3.34 10.08 1.79
C ALA A 219 -2.27 10.15 0.69
N LEU A 220 -2.69 10.30 -0.57
CA LEU A 220 -1.79 10.29 -1.72
C LEU A 220 -0.82 11.49 -1.77
N PRO A 221 -1.17 12.70 -1.28
CA PRO A 221 -0.20 13.78 -1.11
C PRO A 221 0.99 13.39 -0.24
N LEU A 222 0.72 12.81 0.94
CA LEU A 222 1.78 12.40 1.86
C LEU A 222 2.52 11.17 1.34
N LEU A 223 1.84 10.20 0.73
CA LEU A 223 2.48 9.05 0.06
C LEU A 223 3.42 9.49 -1.07
N SER A 224 3.00 10.45 -1.89
CA SER A 224 3.83 10.98 -2.97
C SER A 224 5.05 11.71 -2.42
N ALA A 225 4.91 12.48 -1.34
CA ALA A 225 6.05 13.06 -0.63
C ALA A 225 6.98 11.98 -0.04
N GLY A 226 6.41 10.91 0.52
CA GLY A 226 7.13 9.75 1.04
C GLY A 226 7.95 8.99 0.00
N PHE A 227 7.58 9.09 -1.29
CA PHE A 227 8.38 8.60 -2.41
C PHE A 227 9.39 9.64 -2.92
N LEU A 228 8.96 10.87 -3.15
CA LEU A 228 9.79 11.90 -3.80
C LEU A 228 10.93 12.38 -2.90
N VAL A 229 10.67 12.64 -1.61
CA VAL A 229 11.67 13.22 -0.69
C VAL A 229 12.87 12.31 -0.50
N PRO A 230 12.73 11.00 -0.21
CA PRO A 230 13.89 10.12 -0.05
C PRO A 230 14.71 9.91 -1.32
N ASN A 231 14.16 10.23 -2.49
CA ASN A 231 14.76 9.95 -3.79
C ASN A 231 15.06 11.21 -4.61
N ALA A 232 14.88 12.41 -4.05
CA ALA A 232 14.90 13.66 -4.79
C ALA A 232 16.20 13.87 -5.59
N ASP A 233 17.35 13.59 -4.99
CA ASP A 233 18.66 13.71 -5.64
C ASP A 233 18.89 12.67 -6.75
N LEU A 234 18.43 11.44 -6.57
CA LEU A 234 18.55 10.37 -7.58
C LEU A 234 17.61 10.62 -8.76
N LEU A 235 16.37 11.04 -8.48
CA LEU A 235 15.40 11.42 -9.49
C LEU A 235 15.88 12.63 -10.28
N TRP A 236 16.46 13.63 -9.60
CA TRP A 236 17.06 14.80 -10.26
C TRP A 236 18.19 14.43 -11.21
N ARG A 237 19.06 13.50 -10.82
CA ARG A 237 20.13 12.98 -11.69
C ARG A 237 19.56 12.24 -12.90
N ALA A 238 18.55 11.40 -12.70
CA ALA A 238 17.91 10.63 -13.77
C ALA A 238 17.24 11.54 -14.81
N VAL A 239 16.62 12.65 -14.37
CA VAL A 239 15.99 13.63 -15.28
C VAL A 239 17.02 14.46 -16.05
N ARG A 240 18.16 14.80 -15.43
CA ARG A 240 19.21 15.62 -16.07
C ARG A 240 20.10 14.87 -17.05
N SER A 241 20.20 13.55 -16.92
CA SER A 241 20.98 12.72 -17.81
C SER A 241 20.14 11.54 -18.28
N PRO A 242 19.13 11.76 -19.14
CA PRO A 242 18.47 10.67 -19.82
C PRO A 242 19.54 9.87 -20.56
N ALA A 243 19.64 8.56 -20.30
CA ALA A 243 20.50 7.72 -21.11
C ALA A 243 20.08 7.87 -22.59
N PRO A 244 21.03 7.92 -23.55
CA PRO A 244 20.66 7.95 -24.96
C PRO A 244 19.79 6.73 -25.26
N ALA A 245 18.64 6.97 -25.89
CA ALA A 245 17.71 5.93 -26.31
C ALA A 245 18.46 4.85 -27.09
N ALA A 246 18.41 3.61 -26.60
CA ALA A 246 19.00 2.44 -27.25
C ALA A 246 18.04 1.86 -28.29
#